data_AF-A0A2K3K895-F1
#
_entry.id   AF-A0A2K3K895-F1
#
_cell.length_a   1.000
_cell.length_b   1.000
_cell.length_c   1.000
_cell.angle_alpha   90.00
_cell.angle_beta   90.00
_cell.angle_gamma   90.00
#
_symmetry.space_group_name_H-M   'P 1'
#
loop_
_entity.id
_entity.type
_entity.pdbx_description
1 polymer ?
#
loop_
_entity_poly.entity_id
_entity_poly.type
_entity_poly.pdbx_seq_one_letter_code
_entity_poly.pdbx_strand_id
1 'polypeptide(L)' 'MELLKKLLFAACLILSVTIDGTKADTLVTGTVICDQCKDGQRSLFDYPVN' A
#
# COMPACT_ATOMS: atom_id res chain seq x y z
N MET A 1 -24.40 -13.22 31.51
CA MET A 1 -24.30 -12.23 30.41
C MET A 1 -23.18 -11.22 30.61
N GLU A 2 -23.03 -10.63 31.81
CA GLU A 2 -22.03 -9.56 32.06
C GLU A 2 -20.57 -10.06 32.08
N LEU A 3 -20.33 -11.21 32.72
CA LEU A 3 -18.99 -11.83 32.77
C LEU A 3 -18.48 -12.21 31.37
N LEU A 4 -19.36 -12.76 30.53
CA LEU A 4 -19.05 -13.14 29.15
C LEU A 4 -18.67 -11.91 28.31
N LYS A 5 -19.41 -10.81 28.44
CA LYS A 5 -19.09 -9.54 27.75
C LYS A 5 -17.72 -9.01 28.17
N LYS A 6 -17.41 -9.02 29.47
CA LYS A 6 -16.12 -8.58 30.00
C LYS A 6 -14.97 -9.45 29.50
N LEU A 7 -15.18 -10.77 29.44
CA LEU A 7 -14.18 -11.71 28.93
C LEU A 7 -13.91 -11.51 27.44
N LEU A 8 -14.97 -11.37 26.63
CA LEU A 8 -14.85 -11.11 25.19
C LEU A 8 -14.16 -9.77 24.91
N PHE A 9 -14.47 -8.73 25.70
CA PHE A 9 -13.83 -7.44 25.59
C PHE A 9 -12.33 -7.52 25.92
N ALA A 10 -11.97 -8.19 27.02
CA ALA A 10 -10.58 -8.41 27.40
C ALA A 10 -9.82 -9.21 26.32
N ALA A 11 -10.43 -10.26 25.76
CA ALA A 11 -9.84 -11.04 24.68
C ALA A 11 -9.59 -10.21 23.41
N CYS A 12 -10.53 -9.32 23.07
CA CYS A 12 -10.40 -8.42 21.91
C CYS A 12 -9.25 -7.42 22.09
N LEU A 13 -9.09 -6.87 23.30
CA LEU A 13 -7.98 -5.98 23.64
C LEU A 13 -6.63 -6.68 23.55
N ILE A 14 -6.54 -7.92 24.07
CA ILE A 14 -5.32 -8.72 23.99
C ILE A 14 -4.97 -8.99 22.52
N LEU A 15 -5.95 -9.40 21.70
CA LEU A 15 -5.74 -9.64 20.26
C LEU A 15 -5.24 -8.39 19.54
N SER A 16 -5.80 -7.22 19.85
CA SER A 16 -5.41 -5.95 19.22
C SER A 16 -3.96 -5.56 19.53
N VAL A 17 -3.49 -5.81 20.76
CA VAL A 17 -2.09 -5.56 21.16
C VAL A 17 -1.12 -6.53 20.49
N THR A 18 -1.57 -7.73 20.12
CA THR A 18 -0.74 -8.73 19.41
C THR A 18 -0.66 -8.49 17.89
N ILE A 19 -1.45 -7.57 17.34
CA ILE A 19 -1.30 -7.14 15.94
C ILE A 19 -0.10 -6.19 15.89
N ASP A 20 1.09 -6.77 15.72
CA ASP A 20 2.26 -6.01 15.26
C ASP A 20 2.00 -5.51 13.83
N GLY A 21 2.56 -4.35 13.48
CA GLY A 21 2.28 -3.66 12.23
C GLY A 21 2.36 -4.60 11.03
N THR A 22 1.33 -4.61 10.19
CA THR A 22 1.35 -5.41 8.97
C THR A 22 2.54 -4.97 8.13
N LYS A 23 3.49 -5.89 7.89
CA LYS A 23 4.59 -5.65 6.94
C LYS A 23 4.00 -5.65 5.53
N ALA A 24 3.58 -4.47 5.09
CA ALA A 24 3.08 -4.23 3.75
C ALA A 24 4.23 -3.70 2.90
N ASP A 25 5.13 -4.60 2.47
CA ASP A 25 6.10 -4.26 1.45
C ASP A 25 5.34 -4.08 0.12
N THR A 26 5.39 -2.86 -0.42
CA THR A 26 4.76 -2.54 -1.71
C THR A 26 5.84 -2.23 -2.74
N LEU A 27 5.75 -2.89 -3.90
CA LEU A 27 6.64 -2.64 -5.02
C LEU A 27 5.93 -1.75 -6.03
N VAL A 28 6.50 -0.58 -6.30
CA VAL A 28 6.04 0.33 -7.35
C VAL A 28 6.99 0.22 -8.54
N THR A 29 6.49 -0.27 -9.67
CA THR A 29 7.25 -0.39 -10.93
C THR A 29 6.70 0.56 -11.98
N GLY A 30 7.57 1.05 -12.86
CA GLY A 30 7.18 1.90 -13.98
C GLY A 30 8.26 2.00 -15.04
N THR A 31 7.95 2.65 -16.15
CA THR A 31 8.88 2.92 -17.26
C THR A 31 9.09 4.41 -17.38
N VAL A 32 10.35 4.83 -17.53
CA VAL A 32 10.70 6.23 -17.85
C VAL A 32 10.69 6.37 -19.37
N ILE A 33 10.01 7.40 -19.85
CA ILE A 33 9.88 7.70 -21.28
C ILE A 33 10.46 9.10 -21.52
N CYS A 34 11.30 9.24 -22.56
CA CYS A 34 11.77 10.53 -23.04
C CYS A 34 10.69 11.15 -23.92
N ASP A 35 10.21 12.31 -23.50
CA ASP A 35 9.32 13.17 -24.31
C ASP A 35 10.18 13.96 -25.29
N GLN A 36 10.25 13.45 -26.53
CA GLN A 36 11.05 14.03 -27.60
C GLN A 36 10.51 15.40 -28.03
N CYS A 37 9.20 15.61 -27.88
CA CYS A 37 8.49 16.82 -28.32
C CYS A 37 8.44 17.89 -27.23
N LYS A 38 8.71 17.53 -25.97
CA LYS A 38 8.62 18.38 -24.78
C LYS A 38 7.23 18.98 -24.57
N ASP A 39 6.20 18.27 -24.99
CA ASP A 39 4.80 18.71 -24.90
C ASP A 39 4.09 18.17 -23.64
N GLY A 40 4.74 17.27 -22.89
CA GLY A 40 4.21 16.64 -21.69
C GLY A 40 3.14 15.59 -21.97
N GLN A 41 2.89 15.24 -23.23
CA GLN A 41 1.96 14.19 -23.64
C GLN A 41 2.72 12.94 -24.05
N ARG A 42 2.04 11.79 -24.01
CA ARG A 42 2.58 10.58 -24.64
C ARG A 42 2.28 10.60 -26.12
N SER A 43 3.34 10.68 -26.93
CA SER A 43 3.26 10.80 -28.38
C SER A 43 3.89 9.62 -29.10
N LEU A 44 3.67 9.54 -30.42
CA LEU A 44 4.26 8.51 -31.29
C LEU A 44 5.80 8.58 -31.36
N PHE A 45 6.39 9.73 -31.03
CA PHE A 45 7.83 9.96 -31.13
C PHE A 45 8.56 9.81 -29.80
N ASP A 46 7.83 9.54 -28.72
CA ASP A 46 8.41 9.28 -27.42
C ASP A 46 9.01 7.89 -27.35
N TYR A 47 10.03 7.70 -26.52
CA TYR A 47 10.74 6.43 -26.44
C TYR A 47 11.18 6.10 -25.01
N PRO A 48 11.25 4.81 -24.63
CA PRO A 48 11.74 4.41 -23.32
C PRO A 48 13.21 4.76 -23.17
N VAL A 49 13.55 5.28 -21.99
CA VAL A 49 14.93 5.52 -21.57
C VAL A 49 15.30 4.41 -20.59
N ASN A 50 16.21 3.54 -21.02
CA ASN A 50 16.85 2.49 -20.22
C ASN A 50 18.35 2.77 -20.14
#